data_AF-A0A5N5NEP0-F1
#
_entry.id   AF-A0A5N5NEP0-F1
#
_cell.length_a   1.000
_cell.length_b   1.000
_cell.length_c   1.000
_cell.angle_alpha   90.00
_cell.angle_beta   90.00
_cell.angle_gamma   90.00
#
_symmetry.space_group_name_H-M   'P 1'
#
loop_
_entity.id
_entity.type
_entity.pdbx_description
1 polymer ?
#
loop_
_entity_poly.entity_id
_entity_poly.type
_entity_poly.pdbx_seq_one_letter_code
_entity_poly.pdbx_strand_id
1 'polypeptide(L)'
;LSCSTLADPTKSDSCCVETFGGLVLATQTVANVNPKDTGTIHGLWRDFCNGPYAQYCDLSRQYDPLAAPNTTTGTPSGTPVTPLDWDIYREPGPDFWGHEFSKHATCFSSFDPECYGPLCRQHEEVVDFFQTVV
;
A
#
# COMPACT_ATOMS: atom_id res chain seq x y z
N LEU A 1 12.46 -9.64 -13.07
CA LEU A 1 12.61 -9.51 -11.60
C LEU A 1 12.74 -8.03 -11.28
N SER A 2 12.03 -7.55 -10.26
CA SER A 2 12.18 -6.18 -9.75
C SER A 2 13.61 -5.97 -9.21
N CYS A 3 14.05 -4.71 -9.05
CA CYS A 3 15.42 -4.36 -8.64
C CYS A 3 16.56 -4.99 -9.48
N SER A 4 16.27 -5.32 -10.73
CA SER A 4 17.26 -5.72 -11.72
C SER A 4 17.36 -4.67 -12.82
N THR A 5 18.40 -4.73 -13.64
CA THR A 5 18.56 -3.85 -14.81
C THR A 5 17.44 -3.99 -15.85
N LEU A 6 16.64 -5.05 -15.79
CA LEU A 6 15.49 -5.27 -16.66
C LEU A 6 14.22 -4.59 -16.15
N ALA A 7 14.14 -4.24 -14.85
CA ALA A 7 13.01 -3.53 -14.26
C ALA A 7 13.13 -2.02 -14.52
N ASP A 8 13.09 -1.65 -15.80
CA ASP A 8 13.17 -0.28 -16.30
C ASP A 8 11.75 0.22 -16.65
N PRO A 9 11.25 1.32 -16.06
CA PRO A 9 9.90 1.84 -16.32
C PRO A 9 9.68 2.30 -17.76
N THR A 10 10.74 2.49 -18.55
CA THR A 10 10.64 2.82 -19.98
C THR A 10 10.53 1.59 -20.89
N LYS A 11 10.72 0.39 -20.34
CA LYS A 11 10.79 -0.87 -21.11
C LYS A 11 9.90 -1.97 -20.57
N SER A 12 9.51 -1.88 -19.30
CA SER A 12 8.72 -2.89 -18.61
C SER A 12 7.36 -2.33 -18.22
N ASP A 13 6.35 -3.20 -18.33
CA ASP A 13 5.01 -2.95 -17.85
C ASP A 13 4.99 -2.95 -16.30
N SER A 14 4.63 -1.82 -15.70
CA SER A 14 4.56 -1.64 -14.25
C SER A 14 3.47 -2.48 -13.57
N CYS A 15 2.49 -2.96 -14.33
CA CYS A 15 1.50 -3.93 -13.84
C CYS A 15 2.10 -5.33 -13.69
N CYS A 16 3.18 -5.65 -14.42
CA CYS A 16 3.82 -6.97 -14.41
C CYS A 16 5.10 -7.01 -13.57
N VAL A 17 5.74 -5.87 -13.33
CA VAL A 17 6.95 -5.77 -12.51
C VAL A 17 7.02 -4.41 -11.83
N GLU A 18 7.32 -4.41 -10.54
CA GLU A 18 7.58 -3.17 -9.81
C GLU A 18 8.85 -2.48 -10.35
N THR A 19 8.67 -1.34 -11.02
CA THR A 19 9.73 -0.55 -11.67
C THR A 19 10.16 0.68 -10.88
N PHE A 20 9.30 1.18 -9.99
CA PHE A 20 9.58 2.35 -9.14
C PHE A 20 9.97 1.98 -7.70
N GLY A 21 10.41 0.75 -7.49
CA GLY A 21 10.93 0.22 -6.23
C GLY A 21 10.50 -1.23 -6.04
N GLY A 22 11.46 -2.14 -6.02
CA GLY A 22 11.20 -3.57 -6.15
C GLY A 22 11.52 -4.39 -4.90
N LEU A 23 12.01 -3.73 -3.85
CA LEU A 23 12.36 -4.39 -2.61
C LEU A 23 11.09 -4.50 -1.78
N VAL A 24 10.55 -5.71 -1.70
CA VAL A 24 9.29 -5.99 -1.00
C VAL A 24 9.60 -6.56 0.38
N LEU A 25 9.04 -5.95 1.43
CA LEU A 25 9.23 -6.32 2.82
C LEU A 25 7.90 -6.81 3.39
N ALA A 26 7.82 -8.10 3.71
CA ALA A 26 6.76 -8.63 4.56
C ALA A 26 7.15 -8.38 6.02
N THR A 27 6.51 -7.40 6.66
CA THR A 27 6.86 -6.97 8.01
C THR A 27 5.98 -7.67 9.04
N GLN A 28 6.59 -8.06 10.15
CA GLN A 28 5.91 -8.68 11.27
C GLN A 28 6.14 -7.85 12.53
N THR A 29 5.16 -7.84 13.41
CA THR A 29 5.29 -7.33 14.78
C THR A 29 5.17 -8.49 15.76
N VAL A 30 5.92 -8.44 16.85
CA VAL A 30 5.77 -9.43 17.92
C VAL A 30 4.66 -8.94 18.83
N ALA A 31 3.47 -9.51 18.68
CA ALA A 31 2.36 -9.21 19.56
C ALA A 31 2.49 -10.06 20.83
N ASN A 32 2.20 -9.46 21.99
CA ASN A 32 2.07 -10.18 23.28
C ASN A 32 0.76 -10.99 23.35
N VAL A 33 0.42 -11.67 22.27
CA VAL A 33 -0.80 -12.48 22.09
C VAL A 33 -0.43 -13.97 22.14
N ASN A 34 -1.41 -14.85 22.37
CA ASN A 34 -1.21 -16.30 22.41
C ASN A 34 -1.30 -16.87 20.97
N PRO A 35 -0.31 -17.62 20.45
CA PRO A 35 0.90 -18.11 21.11
C PRO A 35 1.93 -17.01 21.32
N LYS A 36 2.49 -16.96 22.54
CA LYS A 36 3.57 -16.02 22.87
C LYS A 36 4.72 -16.16 21.88
N ASP A 37 5.39 -15.05 21.60
CA ASP A 37 6.54 -14.96 20.71
C ASP A 37 6.23 -15.32 19.24
N THR A 38 4.97 -15.25 18.83
CA THR A 38 4.57 -15.39 17.41
C THR A 38 4.48 -14.02 16.76
N GLY A 39 5.15 -13.86 15.62
CA GLY A 39 4.99 -12.67 14.77
C GLY A 39 3.57 -12.62 14.21
N THR A 40 2.92 -11.47 14.33
CA THR A 40 1.71 -11.14 13.59
C THR A 40 2.05 -10.24 12.42
N ILE A 41 1.24 -10.29 11.37
CA ILE A 41 1.37 -9.38 10.23
C ILE A 41 1.38 -7.94 10.75
N HIS A 42 2.38 -7.18 10.33
CA HIS A 42 2.35 -5.73 10.41
C HIS A 42 1.91 -5.19 9.05
N GLY A 43 2.62 -5.51 7.98
CA GLY A 43 2.21 -5.10 6.65
C GLY A 43 3.09 -5.64 5.54
N LEU A 44 2.85 -5.14 4.34
CA LEU A 44 3.65 -5.41 3.15
C LEU A 44 4.10 -4.08 2.57
N TRP A 45 5.40 -3.83 2.60
CA TRP A 45 5.96 -2.53 2.25
C TRP A 45 6.86 -2.64 1.02
N ARG A 46 6.85 -1.60 0.20
CA ARG A 46 7.73 -1.47 -0.95
C ARG A 46 8.75 -0.38 -0.68
N ASP A 47 10.02 -0.75 -0.81
CA ASP A 47 11.15 0.16 -0.75
C ASP A 47 11.76 0.32 -2.15
N PHE A 48 12.44 1.44 -2.35
CA PHE A 48 13.33 1.61 -3.48
C PHE A 48 14.49 0.61 -3.38
N CYS A 49 15.06 0.23 -4.52
CA CYS A 49 16.12 -0.78 -4.58
C CYS A 49 17.43 -0.34 -3.88
N ASN A 50 17.56 0.95 -3.55
CA ASN A 50 18.65 1.51 -2.77
C ASN A 50 18.34 1.68 -1.28
N GLY A 51 17.15 1.30 -0.82
CA GLY A 51 16.78 1.24 0.61
C GLY A 51 15.81 2.30 1.15
N PRO A 52 15.77 3.56 0.68
CA PRO A 52 14.70 4.49 1.06
C PRO A 52 13.33 4.01 0.57
N TYR A 53 12.27 4.62 1.06
CA TYR A 53 10.90 4.19 0.75
C TYR A 53 10.01 5.36 0.34
N ALA A 54 8.99 5.04 -0.45
CA ALA A 54 7.90 5.95 -0.75
C ALA A 54 6.74 5.71 0.23
N GLN A 55 5.88 6.71 0.38
CA GLN A 55 4.68 6.61 1.20
C GLN A 55 3.59 7.49 0.62
N TYR A 56 2.34 7.07 0.73
CA TYR A 56 1.17 7.83 0.29
C TYR A 56 1.26 8.25 -1.18
N CYS A 57 1.54 7.28 -2.06
CA CYS A 57 1.83 7.54 -3.48
C CYS A 57 0.58 7.91 -4.30
N ASP A 58 -0.62 7.59 -3.79
CA ASP A 58 -1.88 7.99 -4.39
C ASP A 58 -2.86 8.49 -3.32
N LEU A 59 -3.07 9.81 -3.29
CA LEU A 59 -3.97 10.46 -2.34
C LEU A 59 -5.45 10.34 -2.72
N SER A 60 -5.78 9.82 -3.91
CA SER A 60 -7.16 9.54 -4.32
C SER A 60 -7.69 8.20 -3.81
N ARG A 61 -6.79 7.31 -3.34
CA ARG A 61 -7.08 5.97 -2.81
C ARG A 61 -6.73 5.85 -1.33
N GLN A 62 -7.12 6.84 -0.54
CA GLN A 62 -6.82 6.91 0.90
C GLN A 62 -7.98 6.31 1.69
N TYR A 63 -7.71 5.33 2.54
CA TYR A 63 -8.65 4.71 3.47
C TYR A 63 -8.29 5.01 4.94
N ASP A 64 -7.27 5.83 5.19
CA ASP A 64 -6.92 6.34 6.51
C ASP A 64 -8.10 7.13 7.08
N PRO A 65 -8.76 6.69 8.18
CA PRO A 65 -9.88 7.44 8.76
C PRO A 65 -9.45 8.86 9.19
N LEU A 66 -8.16 9.01 9.52
CA LEU A 66 -7.48 10.27 9.71
C LEU A 66 -6.38 10.42 8.64
N ALA A 67 -6.74 10.95 7.48
CA ALA A 67 -5.82 11.12 6.35
C ALA A 67 -4.48 11.74 6.76
N ALA A 68 -3.39 11.03 6.44
CA ALA A 68 -2.04 11.52 6.55
C ALA A 68 -1.36 11.32 5.18
N PRO A 69 -0.89 12.37 4.49
CA PRO A 69 -1.10 13.77 4.80
C PRO A 69 -2.58 14.17 4.72
N ASN A 70 -2.99 15.14 5.55
CA ASN A 70 -4.35 15.67 5.53
C ASN A 70 -4.61 16.65 4.36
N THR A 71 -3.55 17.01 3.62
CA THR A 71 -3.62 17.82 2.42
C THR A 71 -2.71 17.27 1.33
N THR A 72 -2.99 17.61 0.07
CA THR A 72 -2.24 17.13 -1.10
C THR A 72 -0.75 17.49 -1.11
N THR A 73 -0.35 18.49 -0.31
CA THR A 73 1.04 18.94 -0.20
C THR A 73 1.66 18.63 1.15
N GLY A 74 0.91 18.04 2.08
CA GLY A 74 1.31 17.90 3.49
C GLY A 74 1.46 19.23 4.24
N THR A 75 1.00 20.34 3.65
CA THR A 75 1.02 21.68 4.25
C THR A 75 -0.39 22.27 4.32
N PRO A 76 -0.64 23.27 5.19
CA PRO A 76 -1.96 23.91 5.28
C PRO A 76 -2.47 24.56 3.99
N SER A 77 -1.59 24.82 3.01
CA SER A 77 -1.94 25.40 1.72
C SER A 77 -2.45 24.39 0.68
N GLY A 78 -2.33 23.09 0.95
CA GLY A 78 -2.78 22.03 0.05
C GLY A 78 -4.30 21.83 0.08
N THR A 79 -4.81 21.08 -0.90
CA THR A 79 -6.23 20.67 -0.92
C THR A 79 -6.45 19.58 0.12
N PRO A 80 -7.53 19.63 0.92
CA PRO A 80 -7.85 18.56 1.86
C PRO A 80 -7.94 17.19 1.19
N VAL A 81 -7.34 16.18 1.82
CA VAL A 81 -7.46 14.78 1.42
C VAL A 81 -8.66 14.19 2.16
N THR A 82 -9.60 13.61 1.41
CA THR A 82 -10.81 13.00 1.98
C THR A 82 -10.65 11.49 1.96
N PRO A 83 -10.72 10.80 3.10
CA PRO A 83 -10.72 9.34 3.14
C PRO A 83 -11.92 8.76 2.40
N LEU A 84 -11.70 7.64 1.74
CA LEU A 84 -12.74 6.77 1.22
C LEU A 84 -13.36 5.99 2.38
N ASP A 85 -14.69 5.98 2.42
CA ASP A 85 -15.43 5.22 3.42
C ASP A 85 -15.39 3.74 3.06
N TRP A 86 -14.80 2.92 3.94
CA TRP A 86 -14.74 1.48 3.77
C TRP A 86 -14.98 0.82 5.14
N ASP A 87 -16.07 0.06 5.24
CA ASP A 87 -16.46 -0.70 6.42
C ASP A 87 -15.55 -1.96 6.59
N ILE A 88 -14.29 -1.78 7.04
CA ILE A 88 -13.48 -2.89 7.58
C ILE A 88 -13.65 -2.97 9.10
N TYR A 89 -14.59 -3.79 9.56
CA TYR A 89 -14.73 -4.17 10.96
C TYR A 89 -13.89 -5.40 11.33
N ARG A 90 -12.60 -5.43 11.00
CA ARG A 90 -11.71 -6.53 11.43
C ARG A 90 -10.53 -5.98 12.21
N GLU A 91 -10.19 -6.66 13.31
CA GLU A 91 -9.01 -6.34 14.12
C GLU A 91 -7.71 -6.76 13.42
N PRO A 92 -6.61 -5.98 13.56
CA PRO A 92 -6.56 -4.63 14.12
C PRO A 92 -7.43 -3.66 13.32
N GLY A 93 -8.21 -2.79 14.00
CA GLY A 93 -9.32 -2.02 13.43
C GLY A 93 -9.02 -1.14 12.19
N PRO A 94 -10.04 -0.44 11.66
CA PRO A 94 -9.97 0.28 10.38
C PRO A 94 -8.84 1.30 10.28
N ASP A 95 -8.42 1.90 11.40
CA ASP A 95 -7.28 2.82 11.43
C ASP A 95 -5.97 2.16 10.97
N PHE A 96 -5.72 0.92 11.41
CA PHE A 96 -4.48 0.22 11.09
C PHE A 96 -4.46 -0.27 9.64
N TRP A 97 -5.52 -0.97 9.20
CA TRP A 97 -5.55 -1.46 7.83
C TRP A 97 -5.73 -0.33 6.82
N GLY A 98 -6.46 0.73 7.19
CA GLY A 98 -6.47 1.99 6.45
C GLY A 98 -5.04 2.51 6.26
N HIS A 99 -4.27 2.60 7.35
CA HIS A 99 -2.85 3.02 7.31
C HIS A 99 -2.01 2.18 6.36
N GLU A 100 -2.04 0.86 6.53
CA GLU A 100 -1.20 -0.04 5.73
C GLU A 100 -1.55 0.06 4.23
N PHE A 101 -2.83 0.16 3.88
CA PHE A 101 -3.19 0.35 2.48
C PHE A 101 -2.79 1.74 1.96
N SER A 102 -3.26 2.79 2.63
CA SER A 102 -3.10 4.18 2.17
C SER A 102 -1.65 4.60 2.05
N LYS A 103 -0.81 4.15 2.99
CA LYS A 103 0.59 4.51 3.06
C LYS A 103 1.48 3.63 2.20
N HIS A 104 1.22 2.33 2.18
CA HIS A 104 2.12 1.35 1.58
C HIS A 104 1.54 0.72 0.30
N ALA A 105 0.29 0.26 0.29
CA ALA A 105 -0.31 -0.38 -0.89
C ALA A 105 -0.47 0.58 -2.08
N THR A 106 -0.85 1.84 -1.84
CA THR A 106 -0.94 2.86 -2.90
C THR A 106 0.40 3.10 -3.60
N CYS A 107 1.49 2.67 -2.97
CA CYS A 107 2.82 2.67 -3.53
C CYS A 107 3.18 1.34 -4.17
N PHE A 108 2.30 0.47 -4.63
CA PHE A 108 2.65 -0.69 -5.47
C PHE A 108 1.98 -0.52 -6.82
N SER A 109 2.75 -0.55 -7.91
CA SER A 109 2.15 -0.31 -9.23
C SER A 109 1.30 -1.50 -9.68
N SER A 110 1.61 -2.71 -9.24
CA SER A 110 0.80 -3.90 -9.56
C SER A 110 -0.62 -3.84 -8.98
N PHE A 111 -0.87 -2.99 -7.97
CA PHE A 111 -2.20 -2.77 -7.38
C PHE A 111 -2.86 -1.50 -7.90
N ASP A 112 -2.35 -0.87 -8.96
CA ASP A 112 -3.03 0.27 -9.57
C ASP A 112 -4.30 -0.21 -10.30
N PRO A 113 -5.45 0.48 -10.16
CA PRO A 113 -6.71 0.04 -10.80
C PRO A 113 -6.62 -0.15 -12.31
N GLU A 114 -5.69 0.55 -12.98
CA GLU A 114 -5.46 0.38 -14.41
C GLU A 114 -4.95 -1.03 -14.78
N CYS A 115 -4.28 -1.71 -13.86
CA CYS A 115 -3.76 -3.08 -14.06
C CYS A 115 -4.85 -4.16 -14.05
N TYR A 116 -6.04 -3.84 -13.52
CA TYR A 116 -7.21 -4.73 -13.49
C TYR A 116 -8.06 -4.63 -14.77
N GLY A 117 -7.82 -3.60 -15.59
CA GLY A 117 -8.50 -3.38 -16.85
C GLY A 117 -10.00 -3.05 -16.70
N PRO A 118 -10.79 -3.20 -17.78
CA PRO A 118 -12.18 -2.71 -17.83
C PRO A 118 -13.17 -3.49 -16.96
N LEU A 119 -12.73 -4.59 -16.35
CA LEU A 119 -13.54 -5.44 -15.48
C LEU A 119 -13.24 -5.20 -13.99
N CYS A 120 -12.32 -4.28 -13.67
CA CYS A 120 -11.99 -3.90 -12.30
C CYS A 120 -13.27 -3.60 -11.51
N ARG A 121 -13.49 -4.36 -10.44
CA ARG A 121 -14.53 -4.06 -9.47
C ARG A 121 -14.02 -2.96 -8.55
N GLN A 122 -14.96 -2.18 -8.04
CA GLN A 122 -14.62 -1.17 -7.05
C GLN A 122 -13.93 -1.85 -5.85
N HIS A 123 -12.75 -1.36 -5.50
CA HIS A 123 -11.93 -1.81 -4.37
C HIS A 123 -11.36 -3.23 -4.49
N GLU A 124 -11.32 -3.80 -5.69
CA GLU A 124 -10.69 -5.11 -5.94
C GLU A 124 -9.20 -5.08 -5.54
N GLU A 125 -8.53 -3.95 -5.78
CA GLU A 125 -7.13 -3.74 -5.41
C GLU A 125 -6.87 -3.79 -3.90
N VAL A 126 -7.86 -3.38 -3.10
CA VAL A 126 -7.77 -3.42 -1.64
C VAL A 126 -7.80 -4.87 -1.16
N VAL A 127 -8.72 -5.66 -1.72
CA VAL A 127 -8.86 -7.09 -1.39
C VAL A 127 -7.60 -7.84 -1.80
N ASP A 128 -7.11 -7.63 -3.01
CA ASP A 128 -5.95 -8.35 -3.55
C ASP A 128 -4.65 -7.98 -2.83
N PHE A 129 -4.48 -6.72 -2.42
CA PHE A 129 -3.37 -6.33 -1.56
C PHE A 129 -3.38 -7.11 -0.24
N PHE A 130 -4.51 -7.13 0.47
CA PHE A 130 -4.58 -7.84 1.76
C PHE A 130 -4.53 -9.36 1.64
N GLN A 131 -5.00 -9.93 0.52
CA GLN A 131 -4.78 -11.35 0.21
C GLN A 131 -3.31 -11.66 -0.03
N THR A 132 -2.54 -10.72 -0.59
CA THR A 132 -1.09 -10.87 -0.82
C THR A 132 -0.29 -10.75 0.48
N VAL A 133 -0.78 -9.97 1.44
CA VAL A 133 -0.14 -9.76 2.74
C VAL A 133 -0.19 -11.02 3.62
N VAL A 134 -1.23 -11.87 3.47
CA VAL A 134 -1.50 -13.07 4.30
C VAL A 134 -0.81 -14.32 3.73
#